data_AF-A0AAU4S914-F1
#
_entry.id   AF-A0AAU4S914-F1
#
_cell.length_a   1.000
_cell.length_b   1.000
_cell.length_c   1.000
_cell.angle_alpha   90.00
_cell.angle_beta   90.00
_cell.angle_gamma   90.00
#
_symmetry.space_group_name_H-M   'P 1'
#
loop_
_entity.id
_entity.type
_entity.pdbx_description
1 polymer ?
#
loop_
_entity_poly.entity_id
_entity_poly.type
_entity_poly.pdbx_seq_one_letter_code
_entity_poly.pdbx_strand_id
1 'polypeptide(L)'
;MGKGKSDLSLPLTELEDYGRRLRSIKTRMNHTKKMFEAYEDDIGDGTVNNALGDFESNWEDGREDIGQQLDALASMSDAVVREFKKLDDELTKQVNDAMKTEDKRPKKDKD
;
A
#
# COMPACT_ATOMS: atom_id res chain seq x y z
N MET A 1 -11.82 -33.48 -6.51
CA MET A 1 -12.30 -32.16 -6.98
C MET A 1 -12.15 -31.18 -5.83
N GLY A 2 -11.04 -30.44 -5.80
CA GLY A 2 -10.77 -29.48 -4.73
C GLY A 2 -11.77 -28.33 -4.82
N LYS A 3 -12.46 -28.02 -3.71
CA LYS A 3 -13.26 -26.80 -3.59
C LYS A 3 -12.32 -25.62 -3.77
N GLY A 4 -12.28 -25.06 -4.98
CA GLY A 4 -11.62 -23.80 -5.23
C GLY A 4 -12.21 -22.78 -4.28
N LYS A 5 -11.40 -22.25 -3.37
CA LYS A 5 -11.70 -20.99 -2.71
C LYS A 5 -12.06 -20.03 -3.84
N SER A 6 -13.20 -19.35 -3.72
CA SER A 6 -13.65 -18.33 -4.68
C SER A 6 -12.45 -17.50 -5.13
N ASP A 7 -12.16 -17.51 -6.44
CA ASP A 7 -11.06 -16.81 -7.13
C ASP A 7 -11.08 -15.27 -6.94
N LEU A 8 -12.03 -14.78 -6.15
CA LEU A 8 -12.35 -13.39 -5.85
C LEU A 8 -12.04 -12.99 -4.40
N SER A 9 -11.57 -13.89 -3.53
CA SER A 9 -11.14 -13.49 -2.18
C SER A 9 -9.78 -12.79 -2.28
N LEU A 10 -9.78 -11.51 -2.67
CA LEU A 10 -8.57 -10.72 -2.58
C LEU A 10 -8.16 -10.55 -1.12
N PRO A 11 -6.88 -10.78 -0.79
CA PRO A 11 -6.34 -10.56 0.54
C PRO A 11 -6.14 -9.05 0.76
N LEU A 12 -7.25 -8.30 0.92
CA LEU A 12 -7.23 -6.84 0.97
C LEU A 12 -6.44 -6.32 2.17
N THR A 13 -6.54 -6.98 3.32
CA THR A 13 -5.75 -6.64 4.52
C THR A 13 -4.26 -6.82 4.26
N GLU A 14 -3.87 -7.89 3.57
CA GLU A 14 -2.48 -8.17 3.21
C GLU A 14 -1.95 -7.16 2.19
N LEU A 15 -2.78 -6.69 1.25
CA LEU A 15 -2.43 -5.62 0.31
C LEU A 15 -2.25 -4.27 1.01
N GLU A 16 -3.11 -3.92 1.96
CA GLU A 16 -2.94 -2.74 2.82
C GLU A 16 -1.63 -2.84 3.63
N ASP A 17 -1.37 -4.00 4.22
CA ASP A 17 -0.12 -4.28 4.95
C ASP A 17 1.10 -4.20 4.06
N TYR A 18 1.00 -4.69 2.83
CA TYR A 18 2.07 -4.62 1.85
C TYR A 18 2.42 -3.17 1.52
N GLY A 19 1.43 -2.33 1.22
CA GLY A 19 1.63 -0.89 1.00
C GLY A 19 2.29 -0.19 2.19
N ARG A 20 1.89 -0.52 3.43
CA ARG A 20 2.53 -0.01 4.65
C ARG A 20 4.00 -0.44 4.78
N ARG A 21 4.30 -1.70 4.48
CA ARG A 21 5.66 -2.25 4.55
C ARG A 21 6.59 -1.58 3.55
N LEU A 22 6.15 -1.36 2.31
CA LEU A 22 6.94 -0.68 1.29
C LEU A 22 7.31 0.75 1.71
N ARG A 23 6.35 1.50 2.27
CA ARG A 23 6.61 2.84 2.83
C ARG A 23 7.59 2.79 4.00
N SER A 24 7.47 1.79 4.87
CA SER A 24 8.41 1.60 5.98
C SER A 24 9.84 1.33 5.51
N ILE A 25 10.01 0.53 4.45
CA ILE A 25 11.33 0.30 3.82
C ILE A 25 11.91 1.62 3.32
N LYS A 26 11.13 2.43 2.60
CA LYS A 26 11.55 3.76 2.15
C LYS A 26 11.97 4.66 3.31
N THR A 27 11.20 4.69 4.40
CA THR A 27 11.56 5.47 5.60
C THR A 27 12.90 5.04 6.18
N ARG A 28 13.17 3.73 6.25
CA ARG A 28 14.45 3.20 6.77
C ARG A 28 15.61 3.56 5.84
N MET A 29 15.44 3.48 4.53
CA MET A 29 16.46 3.89 3.55
C MET A 29 16.83 5.38 3.69
N ASN A 30 15.82 6.24 3.90
CA ASN A 30 16.04 7.67 4.15
C ASN A 30 16.72 7.95 5.49
N HIS A 31 16.46 7.14 6.51
CA HIS A 31 17.14 7.26 7.80
C HIS A 31 18.63 6.93 7.68
N THR A 32 18.99 5.93 6.88
CA THR A 32 20.39 5.58 6.62
C THR A 32 21.17 6.77 6.06
N LYS A 33 20.59 7.58 5.15
CA LYS A 33 21.22 8.81 4.66
C LYS A 33 21.57 9.77 5.79
N LYS A 34 20.58 10.08 6.64
CA LYS A 34 20.74 11.03 7.76
C LYS A 34 21.83 10.62 8.74
N MET A 35 22.04 9.30 8.91
CA MET A 35 23.12 8.81 9.75
C MET A 35 24.50 9.13 9.15
N PHE A 36 24.65 9.05 7.83
CA PHE A 36 25.92 9.40 7.18
C PHE A 36 26.21 10.90 7.23
N GLU A 37 25.21 11.73 6.89
CA GLU A 37 25.30 13.20 7.01
C GLU A 37 25.71 13.62 8.44
N ALA A 38 25.24 12.90 9.47
CA ALA A 38 25.59 13.20 10.86
C ALA A 38 27.02 12.83 11.27
N TYR A 39 27.67 11.88 10.58
CA TYR A 39 29.04 11.44 10.90
C TYR A 39 30.12 12.20 10.11
N GLU A 40 29.77 12.89 9.03
CA GLU A 40 30.72 13.60 8.17
C GLU A 40 31.50 14.70 8.93
N ASP A 41 30.83 15.41 9.84
CA ASP A 41 31.43 16.47 10.66
C ASP A 41 32.31 15.93 11.80
N ASP A 42 32.05 14.70 12.26
CA ASP A 42 32.77 14.05 13.37
C ASP A 42 34.05 13.34 12.91
N ILE A 43 34.25 13.18 11.60
CA ILE A 43 35.39 12.47 11.01
C ILE A 43 36.46 13.46 10.56
N GLY A 44 37.55 13.51 11.31
CA GLY A 44 38.69 14.41 11.03
C GLY A 44 39.66 13.94 9.95
N ASP A 45 39.45 12.75 9.36
CA ASP A 45 40.31 12.21 8.30
C ASP A 45 39.71 12.48 6.91
N GLY A 46 40.41 13.27 6.09
CA GLY A 46 39.93 13.67 4.76
C GLY A 46 39.78 12.52 3.76
N THR A 47 40.48 11.39 3.95
CA THR A 47 40.31 10.20 3.09
C THR A 47 39.00 9.49 3.43
N VAL A 48 38.69 9.38 4.72
CA VAL A 48 37.43 8.78 5.17
C VAL A 48 36.24 9.67 4.76
N ASN A 49 36.35 11.00 4.88
CA ASN A 49 35.27 11.89 4.42
C ASN A 49 35.02 11.78 2.91
N ASN A 50 36.06 11.73 2.08
CA ASN A 50 35.87 11.52 0.64
C ASN A 50 35.18 10.18 0.33
N ALA A 51 35.58 9.10 1.01
CA ALA A 51 34.96 7.79 0.82
C ALA A 51 33.49 7.76 1.28
N LEU A 52 33.15 8.51 2.34
CA LEU A 52 31.78 8.67 2.81
C LEU A 52 30.94 9.52 1.85
N GLY A 53 31.49 10.61 1.30
CA GLY A 53 30.82 11.42 0.29
C GLY A 53 30.53 10.64 -0.99
N ASP A 54 31.51 9.87 -1.49
CA ASP A 54 31.32 8.99 -2.66
C ASP A 54 30.25 7.92 -2.38
N PHE A 55 30.26 7.33 -1.18
CA PHE A 55 29.25 6.38 -0.77
C PHE A 55 27.86 7.04 -0.69
N GLU A 56 27.75 8.20 -0.06
CA GLU A 56 26.49 8.92 0.14
C GLU A 56 25.86 9.31 -1.20
N SER A 57 26.65 9.84 -2.13
CA SER A 57 26.17 10.20 -3.48
C SER A 57 25.63 8.98 -4.22
N ASN A 58 26.38 7.86 -4.24
CA ASN A 58 25.91 6.63 -4.88
C ASN A 58 24.69 6.02 -4.17
N TRP A 59 24.62 6.16 -2.85
CA TRP A 59 23.47 5.75 -2.04
C TRP A 59 22.25 6.62 -2.32
N GLU A 60 22.42 7.92 -2.55
CA GLU A 60 21.38 8.86 -2.95
C GLU A 60 20.74 8.52 -4.27
N ASP A 61 21.56 8.33 -5.30
CA ASP A 61 21.06 7.99 -6.63
C ASP A 61 20.32 6.64 -6.59
N GLY A 62 20.96 5.62 -5.99
CA GLY A 62 20.37 4.28 -5.92
C GLY A 62 19.08 4.23 -5.10
N ARG A 63 18.99 4.98 -3.99
CA ARG A 63 17.80 4.96 -3.13
C ARG A 63 16.66 5.80 -3.72
N GLU A 64 16.94 6.82 -4.53
CA GLU A 64 15.90 7.63 -5.17
C GLU A 64 15.05 6.76 -6.10
N ASP A 65 15.69 6.02 -7.00
CA ASP A 65 15.03 5.11 -7.94
C ASP A 65 14.19 4.05 -7.21
N ILE A 66 14.78 3.41 -6.19
CA ILE A 66 14.09 2.42 -5.37
C ILE A 66 12.91 3.07 -4.63
N GLY A 67 13.10 4.27 -4.09
CA GLY A 67 12.06 5.02 -3.38
C GLY A 67 10.85 5.32 -4.26
N GLN A 68 11.07 5.73 -5.51
CA GLN A 68 10.00 5.96 -6.48
C GLN A 68 9.24 4.67 -6.82
N GLN A 69 9.95 3.55 -7.01
CA GLN A 69 9.34 2.25 -7.27
C GLN A 69 8.51 1.75 -6.09
N LEU A 70 9.01 1.91 -4.86
CA LEU A 70 8.29 1.55 -3.63
C LEU A 70 6.99 2.35 -3.49
N ASP A 71 7.00 3.65 -3.78
CA ASP A 71 5.80 4.50 -3.77
C ASP A 71 4.79 4.07 -4.83
N ALA A 72 5.26 3.75 -6.04
CA ALA A 72 4.39 3.29 -7.11
C ALA A 72 3.68 1.98 -6.73
N LEU A 73 4.42 1.01 -6.20
CA LEU A 73 3.87 -0.27 -5.73
C LEU A 73 2.90 -0.10 -4.57
N ALA A 74 3.21 0.78 -3.61
CA ALA A 74 2.30 1.09 -2.51
C ALA A 74 1.01 1.73 -3.02
N SER A 75 1.11 2.66 -3.96
CA SER A 75 -0.04 3.35 -4.57
C SER A 75 -0.94 2.40 -5.37
N MET A 76 -0.34 1.44 -6.08
CA MET A 76 -1.09 0.38 -6.77
C MET A 76 -1.84 -0.52 -5.77
N SER A 77 -1.19 -0.89 -4.67
CA SER A 77 -1.81 -1.72 -3.63
C SER A 77 -3.01 -1.01 -3.01
N ASP A 78 -2.87 0.27 -2.66
CA ASP A 78 -3.97 1.09 -2.16
C ASP A 78 -5.10 1.26 -3.19
N ALA A 79 -4.75 1.35 -4.48
CA ALA A 79 -5.74 1.46 -5.55
C ALA A 79 -6.57 0.17 -5.67
N VAL A 80 -5.94 -1.00 -5.65
CA VAL A 80 -6.65 -2.30 -5.66
C VAL A 80 -7.62 -2.38 -4.49
N VAL A 81 -7.15 -2.06 -3.27
CA VAL A 81 -7.99 -2.09 -2.07
C VAL A 81 -9.19 -1.15 -2.20
N ARG A 82 -8.96 0.08 -2.67
CA ARG A 82 -10.01 1.08 -2.83
C ARG A 82 -11.07 0.65 -3.85
N GLU A 83 -10.65 0.19 -5.03
CA GLU A 83 -11.60 -0.20 -6.07
C GLU A 83 -12.38 -1.47 -5.68
N PHE A 84 -11.77 -2.40 -4.94
CA PHE A 84 -12.50 -3.55 -4.40
C PHE A 84 -13.54 -3.18 -3.35
N LYS A 85 -13.21 -2.27 -2.42
CA LYS A 85 -14.19 -1.79 -1.42
C LYS A 85 -15.38 -1.10 -2.09
N LYS A 86 -15.13 -0.26 -3.11
CA LYS A 86 -16.21 0.37 -3.90
C LYS A 86 -17.10 -0.67 -4.58
N LEU A 87 -16.50 -1.68 -5.21
CA LEU A 87 -17.24 -2.76 -5.87
C LEU A 87 -18.14 -3.51 -4.86
N ASP A 88 -17.62 -3.80 -3.66
CA ASP A 88 -18.37 -4.48 -2.59
C ASP A 88 -19.52 -3.62 -2.06
N ASP A 89 -19.30 -2.32 -1.88
CA ASP A 89 -20.32 -1.35 -1.47
C ASP A 89 -21.45 -1.23 -2.52
N GLU A 90 -21.07 -1.15 -3.80
CA GLU A 90 -22.02 -1.09 -4.91
C GLU A 90 -22.87 -2.35 -5.01
N LEU A 91 -22.24 -3.53 -4.89
CA LEU A 91 -22.94 -4.80 -4.92
C LEU A 91 -23.90 -4.95 -3.73
N THR A 92 -23.44 -4.58 -2.52
CA THR A 92 -24.26 -4.58 -1.30
C THR A 92 -25.48 -3.68 -1.46
N LYS A 93 -25.31 -2.48 -2.04
CA LYS A 93 -26.42 -1.57 -2.31
C LYS A 93 -27.42 -2.18 -3.28
N GLN A 94 -26.96 -2.75 -4.40
CA GLN A 94 -27.83 -3.38 -5.40
C GLN A 94 -28.64 -4.53 -4.80
N VAL A 95 -28.02 -5.38 -3.98
CA VAL A 95 -28.72 -6.48 -3.28
C VAL A 95 -29.78 -5.94 -2.32
N ASN A 96 -29.44 -4.94 -1.50
CA ASN A 96 -30.38 -4.33 -0.56
C ASN A 96 -31.56 -3.66 -1.28
N ASP A 97 -31.30 -2.98 -2.39
CA ASP A 97 -32.34 -2.33 -3.18
C ASP A 97 -33.26 -3.38 -3.85
N ALA A 98 -32.72 -4.49 -4.35
CA ALA A 98 -33.51 -5.59 -4.88
C ALA A 98 -34.40 -6.23 -3.80
N MET A 99 -33.87 -6.52 -2.61
CA MET A 99 -34.65 -7.11 -1.51
C MET A 99 -35.79 -6.19 -1.03
N LYS A 100 -35.60 -4.87 -1.04
CA LYS A 100 -36.67 -3.91 -0.70
C LYS A 100 -37.83 -3.92 -1.71
N THR A 101 -37.58 -4.30 -2.96
CA THR A 101 -38.65 -4.37 -3.97
C THR A 101 -39.57 -5.58 -3.82
N GLU A 102 -39.11 -6.67 -3.19
CA GLU A 102 -39.92 -7.88 -2.98
C GLU A 102 -40.96 -7.73 -1.85
N ASP A 103 -40.83 -6.75 -0.95
CA ASP A 103 -41.77 -6.54 0.16
C ASP A 103 -43.00 -5.69 -0.21
N LYS A 104 -43.49 -5.84 -1.45
CA LYS A 104 -44.77 -5.27 -1.93
C LYS A 104 -45.87 -6.32 -2.06
N ARG A 105 -45.93 -7.28 -1.13
CA ARG A 105 -47.07 -8.22 -1.07
C ARG A 105 -48.35 -7.44 -0.73
N PRO A 106 -49.43 -7.51 -1.54
CA PRO A 106 -50.65 -6.79 -1.25
C PRO A 106 -51.23 -7.28 0.08
N LYS A 107 -51.47 -6.35 1.00
CA LYS A 107 -52.17 -6.62 2.25
C LYS A 107 -53.58 -7.07 1.85
N LYS A 108 -53.87 -8.36 2.06
CA LYS A 108 -55.19 -8.92 1.77
C LYS A 108 -56.16 -8.29 2.76
N ASP A 109 -56.94 -7.31 2.30
CA ASP A 109 -58.05 -6.76 3.07
C ASP A 109 -59.00 -7.91 3.41
N LYS A 110 -59.28 -8.07 4.70
CA LYS A 110 -60.25 -9.05 5.20
C LYS A 110 -61.62 -8.38 5.18
N ASP A 111 -62.51 -8.93 4.36
CA ASP A 111 -63.96 -8.76 4.45
C ASP A 111 -64.51 -9.22 5.83
#